data_AF-A0A508TVN0-F1
#
_entry.id   AF-A0A508TVN0-F1
#
_cell.length_a   1.000
_cell.length_b   1.000
_cell.length_c   1.000
_cell.angle_alpha   90.00
_cell.angle_beta   90.00
_cell.angle_gamma   90.00
#
_symmetry.space_group_name_H-M   'P 1'
#
loop_
_entity.id
_entity.type
_entity.pdbx_description
1 polymer ?
#
loop_
_entity_poly.entity_id
_entity_poly.type
_entity_poly.pdbx_seq_one_letter_code
_entity_poly.pdbx_strand_id
1 'polypeptide(L)'
;MIDDVKLPKQVMDRIDARWISRQRRTDQRRSRMIDQRLEQLRAHRNNIQRYRRLLKTKLTDLERQFIERRLAKEHAAAQRTASDIPPLGVLPTPVSAHDSSGESL
;
A
#
# COMPACT_ATOMS: atom_id res chain seq x y z
N MET A 1 -36.16 -11.69 -18.52
CA MET A 1 -35.23 -12.59 -19.24
C MET A 1 -34.15 -11.70 -19.84
N ILE A 2 -32.95 -11.72 -19.27
CA ILE A 2 -31.79 -11.02 -19.83
C ILE A 2 -31.12 -12.05 -20.72
N ASP A 3 -31.14 -11.81 -22.03
CA ASP A 3 -30.55 -12.73 -23.00
C ASP A 3 -29.03 -12.74 -22.80
N ASP A 4 -28.47 -13.94 -22.62
CA ASP A 4 -27.04 -14.18 -22.69
C ASP A 4 -26.56 -13.80 -24.10
N VAL A 5 -26.05 -12.58 -24.26
CA VAL A 5 -25.49 -12.10 -25.53
C VAL A 5 -24.23 -12.91 -25.82
N LYS A 6 -24.38 -13.95 -26.65
CA LYS A 6 -23.28 -14.83 -27.07
C LYS A 6 -22.37 -14.12 -28.07
N LEU A 7 -21.46 -13.30 -27.56
CA LEU A 7 -20.47 -12.59 -28.36
C LEU A 7 -19.42 -13.56 -28.93
N PRO A 8 -18.94 -13.36 -30.17
CA PRO A 8 -17.83 -14.13 -30.72
C PRO A 8 -16.58 -14.04 -29.84
N LYS A 9 -15.87 -15.15 -29.64
CA LYS A 9 -14.67 -15.22 -28.77
C LYS A 9 -13.65 -14.13 -29.06
N GLN A 10 -13.39 -13.83 -30.34
CA GLN A 10 -12.46 -12.77 -30.75
C GLN A 10 -12.84 -11.38 -30.25
N VAL A 11 -14.13 -11.10 -30.10
CA VAL A 11 -14.61 -9.81 -29.58
C VAL A 11 -14.42 -9.75 -28.07
N MET A 12 -14.77 -10.83 -27.35
CA MET A 12 -14.51 -10.94 -25.92
C MET A 12 -13.01 -10.89 -25.61
N ASP A 13 -12.18 -11.63 -26.33
CA ASP A 13 -10.73 -11.63 -26.16
C ASP A 13 -10.12 -10.23 -26.34
N ARG A 14 -10.65 -9.42 -27.27
CA ARG A 14 -10.20 -8.03 -27.46
C ARG A 14 -10.66 -7.11 -26.34
N ILE A 15 -11.87 -7.31 -25.81
CA ILE A 15 -12.40 -6.56 -24.67
C ILE A 15 -11.62 -6.92 -23.40
N ASP A 16 -11.39 -8.21 -23.16
CA ASP A 16 -10.62 -8.75 -22.05
C ASP A 16 -9.17 -8.30 -22.11
N ALA A 17 -8.52 -8.37 -23.28
CA ALA A 17 -7.15 -7.88 -23.45
C ALA A 17 -7.04 -6.39 -23.11
N ARG A 18 -8.05 -5.59 -23.48
CA ARG A 18 -8.08 -4.16 -23.17
C ARG A 18 -8.33 -3.89 -21.69
N TRP A 19 -9.20 -4.66 -21.04
CA TRP A 19 -9.50 -4.56 -19.61
C TRP A 19 -8.30 -5.02 -18.75
N ILE A 20 -7.74 -6.18 -19.05
CA ILE A 20 -6.55 -6.77 -18.41
C ILE A 20 -5.35 -5.80 -18.51
N SER A 21 -5.14 -5.17 -19.68
CA SER A 21 -4.04 -4.22 -19.87
C SER A 21 -4.19 -2.93 -19.05
N ARG A 22 -5.43 -2.51 -18.77
CA ARG A 22 -5.69 -1.35 -17.90
C ARG A 22 -5.47 -1.72 -16.43
N GLN A 23 -6.04 -2.83 -15.99
CA GLN A 23 -5.93 -3.36 -14.63
C GLN A 23 -4.46 -3.61 -14.24
N ARG A 24 -3.67 -4.22 -15.14
CA ARG A 24 -2.23 -4.50 -14.92
C ARG A 24 -1.41 -3.25 -14.64
N ARG A 25 -1.74 -2.12 -15.27
CA ARG A 25 -1.02 -0.84 -15.04
C ARG A 25 -1.34 -0.25 -13.67
N THR A 26 -2.58 -0.34 -13.22
CA THR A 26 -2.98 0.13 -11.88
C THR A 26 -2.41 -0.77 -10.79
N ASP A 27 -2.42 -2.08 -11.00
CA ASP A 27 -1.87 -3.07 -10.07
C ASP A 27 -0.35 -2.94 -9.94
N GLN A 28 0.37 -2.74 -11.05
CA GLN A 28 1.81 -2.55 -11.01
C GLN A 28 2.21 -1.27 -10.27
N ARG A 29 1.47 -0.17 -10.46
CA ARG A 29 1.68 1.08 -9.70
C ARG A 29 1.42 0.87 -8.22
N ARG A 30 0.32 0.18 -7.88
CA ARG A 30 -0.03 -0.15 -6.49
C ARG A 30 1.02 -1.02 -5.82
N SER A 31 1.50 -2.06 -6.50
CA SER A 31 2.60 -2.91 -6.02
C SER A 31 3.83 -2.07 -5.73
N ARG A 32 4.28 -1.23 -6.68
CA ARG A 32 5.45 -0.36 -6.48
C ARG A 32 5.31 0.56 -5.27
N MET A 33 4.13 1.16 -5.05
CA MET A 33 3.89 2.01 -3.89
C MET A 33 3.96 1.22 -2.56
N ILE A 34 3.43 0.00 -2.55
CA ILE A 34 3.52 -0.89 -1.38
C ILE A 34 4.98 -1.31 -1.12
N ASP A 35 5.70 -1.69 -2.17
CA ASP A 35 7.12 -2.07 -2.08
C ASP A 35 7.98 -0.92 -1.53
N GLN A 36 7.74 0.30 -2.02
CA GLN A 36 8.42 1.51 -1.52
C GLN A 36 8.12 1.77 -0.04
N ARG A 37 6.86 1.64 0.39
CA ARG A 37 6.47 1.81 1.80
C ARG A 37 7.08 0.74 2.69
N LEU A 38 7.15 -0.51 2.21
CA LEU A 38 7.81 -1.59 2.94
C LEU A 38 9.31 -1.33 3.08
N GLU A 39 9.97 -0.83 2.04
CA GLU A 39 11.39 -0.48 2.09
C GLU A 39 11.65 0.68 3.06
N GLN A 40 10.78 1.70 3.08
CA GLN A 40 10.83 2.76 4.09
C GLN A 40 10.68 2.21 5.51
N LEU A 41 9.73 1.30 5.74
CA LEU A 41 9.52 0.69 7.05
C LEU A 41 10.76 -0.13 7.50
N ARG A 42 11.40 -0.85 6.58
CA ARG A 42 12.68 -1.54 6.83
C ARG A 42 13.78 -0.55 7.22
N ALA A 43 13.90 0.56 6.48
CA ALA A 43 14.86 1.60 6.79
C ALA A 43 14.64 2.20 8.19
N HIS A 44 13.40 2.56 8.54
CA HIS A 44 13.08 3.07 9.88
C HIS A 44 13.41 2.07 10.98
N ARG A 45 13.07 0.78 10.78
CA ARG A 45 13.42 -0.29 11.75
C ARG A 45 14.93 -0.42 11.93
N ASN A 46 15.70 -0.37 10.84
CA ASN A 46 17.16 -0.43 10.89
C ASN A 46 17.76 0.77 11.64
N ASN A 47 17.24 1.98 11.37
CA ASN A 47 17.65 3.20 12.08
C ASN A 47 17.35 3.12 13.57
N ILE A 48 16.15 2.68 13.96
CA ILE A 48 15.75 2.48 15.36
C ILE A 48 16.71 1.52 16.06
N GLN A 49 17.01 0.38 15.43
CA GLN A 49 17.95 -0.60 16.00
C GLN A 49 19.36 -0.02 16.15
N ARG A 50 19.83 0.74 15.14
CA ARG A 50 21.14 1.41 15.19
C ARG A 50 21.21 2.42 16.33
N TYR A 51 20.22 3.29 16.47
CA TYR A 51 20.19 4.29 17.54
C TYR A 51 20.09 3.65 18.92
N ARG A 52 19.31 2.57 19.08
CA ARG A 52 19.28 1.79 20.33
C ARG A 52 20.63 1.17 20.68
N ARG A 53 21.43 0.75 19.69
CA ARG A 53 22.79 0.26 19.92
C ARG A 53 23.75 1.39 20.31
N LEU A 54 23.67 2.54 19.64
CA LEU A 54 24.47 3.72 19.97
C LEU A 54 24.22 4.21 21.39
N LEU A 55 22.98 4.20 21.88
CA LEU A 55 22.66 4.62 23.25
C LEU A 55 23.33 3.75 24.33
N LYS A 56 23.85 2.57 23.99
CA LYS A 56 24.59 1.67 24.89
C LYS A 56 26.10 1.96 24.93
N THR A 57 26.61 2.85 24.08
CA THR A 57 28.03 3.24 24.08
C THR A 57 28.27 4.44 24.98
N LYS A 58 29.55 4.80 25.17
CA LYS A 58 29.91 6.07 25.78
C LYS A 58 29.54 7.19 24.83
N LEU A 59 28.77 8.16 25.31
CA LEU A 59 28.26 9.31 24.56
C LEU A 59 28.30 10.52 25.49
N THR A 60 28.56 11.69 24.93
CA THR A 60 28.32 12.96 25.60
C THR A 60 26.82 13.21 25.75
N ASP A 61 26.44 14.11 26.65
CA ASP A 61 25.03 14.46 26.86
C ASP A 61 24.38 15.03 25.60
N LEU A 62 25.13 15.82 24.82
CA LEU A 62 24.65 16.40 23.57
C LEU A 62 24.35 15.31 22.53
N GLU A 63 25.26 14.34 22.37
CA GLU A 63 25.07 13.21 21.45
C GLU A 63 23.90 12.33 21.89
N ARG A 64 23.79 12.04 23.18
CA ARG A 64 22.68 11.26 23.75
C ARG A 64 21.34 11.93 23.45
N GLN A 65 21.21 13.23 23.76
CA GLN A 65 19.99 13.99 23.47
C GLN A 65 19.68 14.04 21.98
N PHE A 66 20.69 14.18 21.12
CA PHE A 66 20.50 14.14 19.68
C PHE A 66 19.94 12.78 19.23
N ILE A 67 20.54 11.67 19.70
CA ILE A 67 20.12 10.31 19.34
C ILE A 67 18.70 10.03 19.86
N GLU A 68 18.36 10.43 21.07
CA GLU A 68 17.01 10.24 21.64
C GLU A 68 15.95 11.01 20.84
N ARG A 69 16.20 12.28 20.51
CA ARG A 69 15.32 13.07 19.63
C ARG A 69 15.17 12.41 18.26
N ARG A 70 16.26 11.88 17.70
CA ARG A 70 16.21 11.19 16.40
C ARG A 70 15.45 9.87 16.48
N LEU A 71 15.63 9.10 17.55
CA LEU A 71 14.94 7.84 17.80
C LEU A 71 13.42 8.06 17.89
N ALA A 72 12.97 9.09 18.60
CA ALA A 72 11.56 9.46 18.67
C ALA A 72 10.98 9.80 17.29
N LYS A 73 11.73 10.54 16.45
CA LYS A 73 11.32 10.85 15.07
C LYS A 73 11.21 9.60 14.20
N GLU A 74 12.16 8.67 14.30
CA GLU A 74 12.07 7.40 13.55
C GLU A 74 10.87 6.55 13.98
N HIS A 75 10.56 6.50 15.28
CA HIS A 75 9.37 5.82 15.78
C HIS A 75 8.08 6.44 15.21
N ALA A 76 7.96 7.77 15.25
CA ALA A 76 6.81 8.46 14.68
C ALA A 76 6.68 8.27 13.16
N ALA A 77 7.81 8.30 12.44
CA ALA A 77 7.84 8.06 10.99
C ALA A 77 7.42 6.61 10.66
N ALA A 78 7.97 5.63 11.36
CA ALA A 78 7.60 4.23 11.19
C ALA A 78 6.09 3.99 11.40
N GLN A 79 5.51 4.61 12.42
CA GLN A 79 4.09 4.48 12.71
C GLN A 79 3.22 5.11 11.61
N ARG A 80 3.60 6.29 11.11
CA ARG A 80 2.92 6.93 9.97
C ARG A 80 2.99 6.06 8.71
N THR A 81 4.18 5.57 8.36
CA THR A 81 4.36 4.68 7.19
C THR A 81 3.56 3.38 7.33
N ALA A 82 3.49 2.81 8.54
CA ALA A 82 2.70 1.60 8.79
C ALA A 82 1.20 1.83 8.64
N SER A 83 0.67 2.96 9.13
CA SER A 83 -0.74 3.34 8.98
C SER A 83 -1.14 3.58 7.52
N ASP A 84 -0.19 4.01 6.68
CA ASP A 84 -0.44 4.23 5.27
C ASP A 84 -0.57 2.91 4.48
N ILE A 85 0.07 1.83 4.91
CA ILE A 85 0.04 0.54 4.19
C ILE A 85 -1.35 -0.11 4.39
N PRO A 86 -2.08 -0.39 3.30
CA PRO A 86 -3.38 -1.05 3.41
C PRO A 86 -3.23 -2.43 4.08
N PRO A 87 -4.21 -2.88 4.89
CA PRO A 87 -4.11 -4.16 5.56
C PRO A 87 -3.91 -5.28 4.53
N LEU A 88 -2.94 -6.18 4.78
CA LEU A 88 -2.76 -7.36 3.94
C LEU A 88 -4.05 -8.18 3.96
N GLY A 89 -4.65 -8.39 2.79
CA GLY A 89 -5.86 -9.20 2.63
C GLY A 89 -7.12 -8.43 2.23
N VAL A 90 -7.11 -7.09 2.25
CA VAL A 90 -8.25 -6.32 1.71
C VAL A 90 -8.04 -6.13 0.21
N LEU A 91 -8.50 -7.10 -0.58
CA LEU A 91 -8.75 -6.86 -2.00
C LEU A 91 -9.69 -5.64 -2.08
N PRO A 92 -9.41 -4.63 -2.92
CA PRO A 92 -10.43 -3.65 -3.25
C PRO A 92 -11.53 -4.46 -3.90
N THR A 93 -12.62 -4.69 -3.18
CA THR A 93 -13.84 -5.16 -3.82
C THR A 93 -14.12 -4.12 -4.91
N PRO A 94 -14.26 -4.53 -6.18
CA PRO A 94 -14.77 -3.61 -7.17
C PRO A 94 -16.09 -3.12 -6.59
N VAL A 95 -16.18 -1.82 -6.32
CA VAL A 95 -17.42 -1.19 -5.88
C VAL A 95 -18.41 -1.52 -6.99
N SER A 96 -19.33 -2.46 -6.72
CA SER A 96 -20.38 -2.83 -7.63
C SER A 96 -21.21 -1.57 -7.85
N ALA A 97 -20.90 -0.87 -8.94
CA ALA A 97 -21.64 0.28 -9.43
C ALA A 97 -22.95 -0.20 -10.08
N HIS A 98 -23.78 -0.87 -9.27
CA HIS A 98 -25.14 -1.23 -9.64
C HIS A 98 -26.04 -1.17 -8.41
N ASP A 99 -25.92 -0.09 -7.65
CA ASP A 99 -27.00 0.37 -6.79
C ASP A 99 -27.49 1.71 -7.32
N SER A 100 -28.32 1.64 -8.36
CA SER A 100 -29.32 2.67 -8.61
C SER A 100 -30.38 2.14 -9.56
N SER A 101 -31.63 2.39 -9.17
CA SER A 101 -32.83 2.48 -10.00
C SER A 101 -33.71 1.23 -10.04
N GLY A 102 -34.82 1.26 -9.29
CA GLY A 102 -36.00 0.47 -9.65
C GLY A 102 -37.07 0.17 -8.60
N GLU A 103 -37.18 0.85 -7.46
CA GLU A 103 -38.45 0.83 -6.70
C GLU A 103 -39.43 1.81 -7.33
N SER A 104 -40.36 1.30 -8.14
CA SER A 104 -41.62 1.95 -8.50
C SER A 104 -42.59 0.91 -9.07
N LEU A 105 -43.35 0.26 -8.19
CA LEU A 105 -44.83 0.14 -8.13
C LEU A 105 -45.24 -1.03 -7.22
#